data_AF-A0A1G0N5F1-F1
#
_entry.id   AF-A0A1G0N5F1-F1
#
_cell.length_a   1.000
_cell.length_b   1.000
_cell.length_c   1.000
_cell.angle_alpha   90.00
_cell.angle_beta   90.00
_cell.angle_gamma   90.00
#
_symmetry.space_group_name_H-M   'P 1'
#
loop_
_entity.id
_entity.type
_entity.pdbx_description
1 polymer ?
#
loop_
_entity_poly.entity_id
_entity_poly.type
_entity_poly.pdbx_seq_one_letter_code
_entity_poly.pdbx_strand_id
1 'polypeptide(L)' 'MTDQNQPTCALCGQEISEEERDFCLTNPRFNGQLFCSEHQKRFSACPAMRWQPGGRGSF' A
#
# COMPACT_ATOMS: atom_id res chain seq x y z
N MET A 1 -16.96 -7.26 19.34
CA MET A 1 -16.20 -7.85 18.22
C MET A 1 -15.54 -6.69 17.51
N THR A 2 -14.31 -6.31 17.88
CA THR A 2 -13.60 -5.22 17.21
C THR A 2 -12.84 -5.81 16.03
N ASP A 3 -13.45 -5.67 14.86
CA ASP A 3 -12.86 -5.81 13.54
C ASP A 3 -11.68 -4.83 13.44
N GLN A 4 -10.52 -5.27 13.90
CA GLN A 4 -9.26 -4.54 13.73
C GLN A 4 -8.82 -4.82 12.29
N ASN A 5 -9.47 -4.18 11.32
CA ASN A 5 -9.05 -4.16 9.93
C ASN A 5 -7.70 -3.41 9.84
N GLN A 6 -6.64 -4.12 10.20
CA GLN A 6 -5.26 -3.68 10.06
C GLN A 6 -5.09 -3.24 8.61
N PRO A 7 -4.71 -1.98 8.36
CA PRO A 7 -4.49 -1.55 7.00
C PRO A 7 -3.38 -2.42 6.40
N THR A 8 -3.51 -2.76 5.13
CA THR A 8 -2.50 -3.54 4.40
C THR A 8 -2.02 -2.76 3.18
N CYS A 9 -0.76 -2.97 2.83
CA CYS A 9 -0.11 -2.33 1.71
C CYS A 9 -0.75 -2.80 0.40
N ALA A 10 -1.17 -1.88 -0.46
CA ALA A 10 -1.79 -2.20 -1.75
C ALA A 10 -0.82 -2.85 -2.75
N LEU A 11 0.50 -2.76 -2.53
CA LEU A 11 1.52 -3.36 -3.41
C LEU A 11 1.91 -4.78 -3.00
N CYS A 12 2.12 -5.02 -1.71
CA CYS A 12 2.64 -6.30 -1.22
C CYS A 12 1.67 -7.05 -0.30
N GLY A 13 0.55 -6.43 0.10
CA GLY A 13 -0.38 -7.00 1.08
C GLY A 13 0.16 -7.04 2.51
N GLN A 14 1.31 -6.42 2.78
CA GLN A 14 1.90 -6.42 4.11
C GLN A 14 1.10 -5.54 5.06
N GLU A 15 0.94 -6.00 6.30
CA GLU A 15 0.33 -5.24 7.38
C GLU A 15 1.10 -3.95 7.63
N ILE A 16 0.36 -2.86 7.78
CA ILE A 16 0.89 -1.52 8.02
C ILE A 16 0.31 -0.96 9.30
N SER A 17 1.13 -0.19 9.99
CA SER A 17 0.73 0.46 11.24
C SER A 17 -0.23 1.63 10.97
N GLU A 18 -1.02 1.99 11.97
CA GLU A 18 -1.91 3.15 11.89
C GLU A 18 -1.17 4.45 11.55
N GLU A 19 0.08 4.59 12.00
CA GLU A 19 0.96 5.72 11.67
C GLU A 19 1.25 5.80 10.17
N GLU A 20 1.52 4.65 9.53
CA GLU A 20 1.77 4.57 8.09
C GLU A 20 0.49 4.85 7.30
N ARG A 21 -0.67 4.42 7.82
CA ARG A 21 -1.98 4.73 7.25
C ARG A 21 -2.23 6.23 7.24
N ASP A 22 -2.03 6.90 8.38
CA ASP A 22 -2.24 8.34 8.50
C ASP A 22 -1.30 9.12 7.58
N PHE A 23 -0.05 8.67 7.46
CA PHE A 23 0.91 9.25 6.51
C PHE A 23 0.46 9.09 5.05
N CYS A 24 -0.05 7.92 4.67
CA CYS A 24 -0.61 7.69 3.33
C CYS A 24 -1.88 8.53 3.08
N LEU A 25 -2.73 8.71 4.09
CA LEU A 25 -3.95 9.53 4.00
C LEU A 25 -3.65 11.03 3.89
N THR A 26 -2.65 11.51 4.63
CA THR A 26 -2.21 12.90 4.61
C THR A 26 -1.51 13.27 3.30
N ASN A 27 -0.94 12.29 2.60
CA ASN A 27 -0.26 12.49 1.34
C ASN A 27 -1.16 12.14 0.13
N PRO A 28 -1.72 13.15 -0.59
CA PRO A 28 -2.59 12.90 -1.73
C PRO A 28 -1.89 12.21 -2.92
N ARG A 29 -0.55 12.12 -2.90
CA ARG A 29 0.27 11.40 -3.91
C ARG A 29 -0.03 9.90 -3.98
N PHE A 30 -0.57 9.34 -2.89
CA PHE A 30 -0.94 7.94 -2.82
C PHE A 30 -2.39 7.68 -3.25
N ASN A 31 -3.15 8.71 -3.62
CA ASN A 31 -4.52 8.61 -4.14
C ASN A 31 -5.47 7.79 -3.23
N GLY A 32 -5.22 7.81 -1.92
CA GLY A 32 -5.96 7.01 -0.93
C GLY A 32 -5.52 5.54 -0.84
N GLN A 33 -4.45 5.14 -1.53
CA GLN A 33 -3.84 3.82 -1.37
C GLN A 33 -2.87 3.82 -0.19
N LEU A 34 -2.86 2.72 0.54
CA LEU A 34 -2.02 2.54 1.71
C LEU A 34 -0.78 1.73 1.33
N PHE A 35 0.39 2.15 1.79
CA PHE A 35 1.67 1.52 1.47
C PHE A 35 2.50 1.35 2.74
N CYS A 36 3.28 0.27 2.82
CA CYS A 36 4.24 0.09 3.91
C CYS A 36 5.43 1.03 3.77
N SER A 37 6.12 1.28 4.87
CA SER A 37 7.26 2.21 4.99
C SER A 37 8.34 1.96 3.96
N GLU A 38 8.59 0.71 3.58
CA GLU A 38 9.51 0.39 2.48
C GLU A 38 9.00 0.95 1.15
N HIS A 39 7.73 0.69 0.82
CA HIS A 39 7.11 1.19 -0.40
C HIS A 39 6.90 2.70 -0.36
N GLN A 40 6.52 3.29 0.78
CA GLN A 40 6.42 4.74 0.95
C GLN A 40 7.77 5.42 0.68
N LYS A 41 8.88 4.86 1.21
CA LYS A 41 10.25 5.35 0.97
C LYS A 41 10.72 5.14 -0.47
N ARG A 42 10.25 4.07 -1.14
CA ARG A 42 10.57 3.80 -2.55
C ARG A 42 9.69 4.61 -3.51
N PHE A 43 8.47 4.93 -3.13
CA PHE A 43 7.50 5.68 -3.94
C PHE A 43 7.89 7.16 -4.05
N SER A 44 8.54 7.72 -3.03
CA SER A 44 9.19 9.03 -3.14
C SER A 44 10.35 9.06 -4.15
N ALA A 45 10.88 7.90 -4.57
CA ALA A 45 11.99 7.79 -5.51
C ALA A 45 11.62 7.28 -6.93
N CYS A 46 10.43 6.71 -7.17
CA CYS A 46 10.09 6.20 -8.51
C CYS A 46 8.57 6.31 -8.82
N PRO A 47 8.15 7.20 -9.75
CA PRO A 47 6.75 7.34 -10.18
C PRO A 47 6.30 6.27 -11.20
N ALA A 48 7.12 5.28 -11.52
CA ALA A 48 6.84 4.33 -12.61
C ALA A 48 6.08 3.10 -12.13
N MET A 49 4.78 3.29 -11.89
CA MET A 49 3.79 2.23 -11.95
C MET A 49 3.87 1.46 -13.28
N ARG A 50 3.92 0.13 -13.19
CA ARG A 50 2.98 -0.75 -13.90
C ARG A 50 2.94 -2.12 -13.23
N TRP A 51 2.42 -2.14 -12.00
CA TRP A 51 1.98 -3.37 -11.34
C TRP A 51 0.62 -3.76 -11.92
N GLN A 52 0.58 -4.87 -12.65
CA GLN A 52 -0.65 -5.55 -13.07
C GLN A 52 -1.06 -6.54 -11.98
N PRO A 53 -2.23 -6.42 -11.32
CA PRO A 53 -2.76 -7.48 -10.49
C PRO A 53 -3.64 -8.37 -11.36
N GLY A 54 -3.08 -9.45 -11.92
CA GLY A 54 -3.84 -10.29 -12.84
C GLY A 54 -3.08 -11.46 -13.45
N GLY A 55 -2.42 -12.27 -12.63
CA GLY A 55 -1.79 -13.52 -13.05
C GLY A 55 -2.18 -14.68 -12.13
N ARG A 56 -3.48 -14.95 -11.96
CA ARG A 56 -3.92 -16.28 -11.50
C ARG A 56 -3.48 -17.28 -12.57
N GLY A 57 -2.72 -18.30 -12.17
CA GLY A 57 -2.25 -19.35 -13.07
C GLY A 57 -3.37 -20.23 -13.63
N SER A 58 -2.93 -21.20 -14.45
CA SER A 58 -3.47 -22.57 -14.67
C SER A 58 -3.54 -22.94 -16.16
N PHE A 59 -2.60 -23.78 -16.60
CA PHE A 59 -2.83 -25.06 -17.29
C PHE A 59 -1.68 -26.02 -16.95
#